data_AF-A0A7J2KD73-F1
#
_entry.id   AF-A0A7J2KD73-F1
#
_cell.length_a   1.000
_cell.length_b   1.000
_cell.length_c   1.000
_cell.angle_alpha   90.00
_cell.angle_beta   90.00
_cell.angle_gamma   90.00
#
_symmetry.space_group_name_H-M   'P 1'
#
loop_
_entity.id
_entity.type
_entity.pdbx_description
1 polymer ?
#
loop_
_entity_poly.entity_id
_entity_poly.type
_entity_poly.pdbx_seq_one_letter_code
_entity_poly.pdbx_strand_id
1 'polypeptide(L)'
;APYWAINIENALREGRKLPTFIVVTTQSYNMTNLIRYWLEEEMANYNLIKAYKLEKEVENLVKKYYQNIVSYARRAVEEMHYYEALQMELARGFNEERALLNIIMKDGDFRREVSKIALIDEYGLRGEVEKYMKNGLNVIQAREKVLSEYGLDPCTLSLTKNNSGIKLIDLVYRYIRDHIELAISTARKEVIAKHGLLKELDKYRYEAVGKKKRYNLVYAPSRVDLGPHEIESVIAFGQPLGPFDIEAGKAAQKLFEKINISEEGAYIFPNPASAEGQKTLENASRDDNYAFANLIALSAEAMGANAYSIISYINMRPTHLILWPGRGYGGFCVPKDGLFVSYVLSLKSEDVLEKIGVPKYLHSFLIDLAEELLSSRLDYEDTLEWQEMVEEKIKSILGEFSVKNIYIDGLSNIIDILSKMGSPTNLWKKYLRDFAKKLYEERYIPSRLVNNFMPYHTATLIYHALERAREKNPNVHDFKDFSVGIQASYKPGVQDSRLSTEFELFLALTKSDERLKRMRWKWLKEMVHKYLDKYDVPREIRVIDPLIDADSWLFDSSIRLKNGAERVKVFLMENIPGISEDDIILNLE
;
A
#
# COMPACT_ATOMS: atom_id res chain seq x y z
N ALA A 1 -4.78 17.26 3.12
CA ALA A 1 -4.89 18.45 2.27
C ALA A 1 -5.34 19.72 3.01
N PRO A 2 -6.46 19.78 3.75
CA PRO A 2 -6.94 21.04 4.35
C PRO A 2 -5.93 21.74 5.26
N TYR A 3 -5.25 20.96 6.11
CA TYR A 3 -4.15 21.46 6.95
C TYR A 3 -3.05 22.15 6.14
N TRP A 4 -2.67 21.57 5.00
CA TRP A 4 -1.66 22.14 4.11
C TRP A 4 -2.14 23.41 3.42
N ALA A 5 -3.40 23.44 2.97
CA ALA A 5 -4.00 24.66 2.42
C ALA A 5 -3.96 25.82 3.42
N ILE A 6 -4.35 25.57 4.68
CA ILE A 6 -4.29 26.58 5.76
C ILE A 6 -2.84 26.98 6.05
N ASN A 7 -1.91 26.03 6.10
CA ASN A 7 -0.50 26.33 6.36
C ASN A 7 0.12 27.21 5.26
N ILE A 8 -0.23 26.94 4.00
CA ILE A 8 0.15 27.76 2.84
C ILE A 8 -0.46 29.15 2.95
N GLU A 9 -1.77 29.25 3.23
CA GLU A 9 -2.47 30.53 3.43
C GLU A 9 -1.81 31.38 4.53
N ASN A 10 -1.51 30.77 5.68
CA ASN A 10 -0.81 31.44 6.78
C ASN A 10 0.59 31.88 6.39
N ALA A 11 1.36 31.02 5.70
CA ALA A 11 2.70 31.36 5.25
C ALA A 11 2.69 32.55 4.28
N LEU A 12 1.72 32.62 3.36
CA LEU A 12 1.54 33.74 2.45
C LEU A 12 1.15 35.02 3.20
N ARG A 13 0.20 34.93 4.14
CA ARG A 13 -0.25 36.08 4.96
C ARG A 13 0.88 36.65 5.82
N GLU A 14 1.74 35.79 6.36
CA GLU A 14 2.83 36.16 7.27
C GLU A 14 4.14 36.48 6.53
N GLY A 15 4.18 36.36 5.19
CA GLY A 15 5.40 36.56 4.40
C GLY A 15 6.50 35.54 4.70
N ARG A 16 6.14 34.33 5.17
CA ARG A 16 7.09 33.23 5.40
C ARG A 16 7.51 32.57 4.09
N LYS A 17 8.62 31.82 4.15
CA LYS A 17 9.04 30.94 3.06
C LYS A 17 7.96 29.88 2.76
N LEU A 18 7.96 29.38 1.52
CA LEU A 18 7.04 28.34 1.09
C LEU A 18 7.12 27.11 2.03
N PRO A 19 5.98 26.63 2.55
CA PRO A 19 5.93 25.38 3.30
C PRO A 19 6.52 24.24 2.46
N THR A 20 7.26 23.32 3.09
CA THR A 20 7.91 22.20 2.40
C THR A 20 7.28 20.88 2.83
N PHE A 21 6.56 20.25 1.91
CA PHE A 21 6.01 18.91 2.07
C PHE A 21 7.10 17.89 1.71
N ILE A 22 7.49 17.08 2.69
CA ILE A 22 8.46 16.00 2.50
C ILE A 22 7.73 14.66 2.60
N VAL A 23 7.69 13.91 1.50
CA VAL A 23 7.10 12.58 1.42
C VAL A 23 8.13 11.57 1.92
N VAL A 24 7.97 11.13 3.16
CA VAL A 24 8.87 10.14 3.81
C VAL A 24 8.23 8.75 3.77
N THR A 25 8.43 8.03 2.67
CA THR A 25 7.91 6.66 2.52
C THR A 25 8.70 5.91 1.44
N THR A 26 8.39 4.63 1.23
CA THR A 26 8.87 3.90 0.05
C THR A 26 7.86 4.02 -1.08
N GLN A 27 8.32 4.53 -2.22
CA GLN A 27 7.54 4.65 -3.43
C GLN A 27 8.34 4.17 -4.62
N SER A 28 7.63 3.66 -5.62
CA SER A 28 8.20 3.33 -6.92
C SER A 28 8.03 4.51 -7.89
N TYR A 29 8.62 4.39 -9.07
CA TYR A 29 8.72 5.46 -10.06
C TYR A 29 7.40 6.22 -10.29
N ASN A 30 7.51 7.55 -10.28
CA ASN A 30 6.46 8.53 -10.54
C ASN A 30 5.27 8.52 -9.56
N MET A 31 5.34 7.80 -8.44
CA MET A 31 4.23 7.76 -7.49
C MET A 31 4.07 9.06 -6.69
N THR A 32 5.14 9.84 -6.50
CA THR A 32 5.05 11.16 -5.84
C THR A 32 4.20 12.12 -6.66
N ASN A 33 4.14 11.95 -7.99
CA ASN A 33 3.21 12.71 -8.82
C ASN A 33 1.75 12.41 -8.44
N LEU A 34 1.38 11.15 -8.15
CA LEU A 34 0.03 10.79 -7.72
C LEU A 34 -0.35 11.52 -6.43
N ILE A 35 0.58 11.59 -5.47
CA ILE A 35 0.40 12.36 -4.22
C ILE A 35 0.23 13.83 -4.52
N ARG A 36 1.08 14.40 -5.38
CA ARG A 36 1.00 15.80 -5.80
C ARG A 36 -0.40 16.12 -6.32
N TYR A 37 -0.89 15.36 -7.30
CA TYR A 37 -2.19 15.65 -7.91
C TYR A 37 -3.35 15.54 -6.94
N TRP A 38 -3.38 14.47 -6.15
CA TRP A 38 -4.42 14.30 -5.13
C TRP A 38 -4.38 15.45 -4.11
N LEU A 39 -3.17 15.83 -3.65
CA LEU A 39 -3.00 16.90 -2.67
C LEU A 39 -3.47 18.25 -3.23
N GLU A 40 -3.10 18.57 -4.47
CA GLU A 40 -3.44 19.83 -5.14
C GLU A 40 -4.94 19.92 -5.46
N GLU A 41 -5.55 18.84 -5.97
CA GLU A 41 -7.00 18.72 -6.16
C GLU A 41 -7.73 18.94 -4.83
N GLU A 42 -7.35 18.22 -3.77
CA GLU A 42 -8.04 18.31 -2.50
C GLU A 42 -7.85 19.67 -1.80
N MET A 43 -6.70 20.32 -1.97
CA MET A 43 -6.50 21.70 -1.50
C MET A 43 -7.37 22.67 -2.29
N ALA A 44 -7.46 22.53 -3.62
CA ALA A 44 -8.32 23.36 -4.45
C ALA A 44 -9.80 23.19 -4.08
N ASN A 45 -10.27 21.95 -3.92
CA ASN A 45 -11.63 21.63 -3.50
C ASN A 45 -11.95 22.25 -2.13
N TYR A 46 -11.03 22.11 -1.17
CA TYR A 46 -11.18 22.70 0.16
C TYR A 46 -11.26 24.23 0.11
N ASN A 47 -10.33 24.88 -0.61
CA ASN A 47 -10.28 26.34 -0.73
C ASN A 47 -11.54 26.89 -1.42
N LEU A 48 -12.02 26.23 -2.47
CA LEU A 48 -13.23 26.60 -3.19
C LEU A 48 -14.47 26.49 -2.28
N ILE A 49 -14.64 25.38 -1.58
CA ILE A 49 -15.75 25.18 -0.64
C ILE A 49 -15.74 26.26 0.46
N LYS A 50 -14.56 26.59 1.00
CA LYS A 50 -14.37 27.64 2.00
C LYS A 50 -14.72 29.03 1.45
N ALA A 51 -14.28 29.35 0.23
CA ALA A 51 -14.53 30.64 -0.41
C ALA A 51 -16.04 30.89 -0.64
N TYR A 52 -16.79 29.84 -0.96
CA TYR A 52 -18.24 29.91 -1.18
C TYR A 52 -19.08 29.61 0.07
N LYS A 53 -18.45 29.40 1.24
CA LYS A 53 -19.11 29.11 2.53
C LYS A 53 -20.01 27.85 2.51
N LEU A 54 -19.55 26.80 1.82
CA LEU A 54 -20.30 25.55 1.60
C LEU A 54 -19.91 24.42 2.56
N GLU A 55 -19.09 24.68 3.59
CA GLU A 55 -18.57 23.68 4.52
C GLU A 55 -19.69 22.91 5.22
N LYS A 56 -20.75 23.62 5.66
CA LYS A 56 -21.88 23.00 6.35
C LYS A 56 -22.67 22.06 5.44
N GLU A 57 -22.73 22.34 4.13
CA GLU A 57 -23.36 21.45 3.16
C GLU A 57 -22.56 20.17 3.00
N VAL A 58 -21.24 20.28 2.90
CA VAL A 58 -20.31 19.13 2.86
C VAL A 58 -20.44 18.29 4.14
N GLU A 59 -20.44 18.90 5.32
CA GLU A 59 -20.61 18.19 6.59
C GLU A 59 -21.94 17.44 6.69
N ASN A 60 -23.03 18.07 6.24
CA ASN A 60 -24.35 17.46 6.24
C ASN A 60 -24.42 16.28 5.26
N LEU A 61 -23.78 16.40 4.10
CA LEU A 61 -23.72 15.35 3.09
C LEU A 61 -22.91 14.14 3.60
N VAL A 62 -21.77 14.37 4.25
CA VAL A 62 -21.00 13.30 4.91
C VAL A 62 -21.83 12.58 5.98
N LYS A 63 -22.55 13.32 6.83
CA LYS A 63 -23.46 12.72 7.84
C LYS A 63 -24.54 11.87 7.17
N LYS A 64 -25.10 12.33 6.05
CA LYS A 64 -26.09 11.60 5.28
C LYS A 64 -25.52 10.29 4.72
N TYR A 65 -24.28 10.28 4.22
CA TYR A 65 -23.62 9.05 3.77
C TYR A 65 -23.53 8.02 4.90
N TYR A 66 -23.05 8.42 6.08
CA TYR A 66 -22.96 7.53 7.24
C TYR A 66 -24.31 6.96 7.64
N GLN A 67 -25.35 7.80 7.73
CA GLN A 67 -26.71 7.37 8.09
C GLN A 67 -27.28 6.37 7.08
N ASN A 68 -27.11 6.65 5.79
CA ASN A 68 -27.53 5.76 4.71
C ASN A 68 -26.81 4.41 4.79
N ILE A 69 -25.48 4.42 4.93
CA ILE A 69 -24.68 3.19 4.99
C ILE A 69 -25.02 2.34 6.20
N VAL A 70 -25.25 2.95 7.37
CA VAL A 70 -25.72 2.22 8.56
C VAL A 70 -27.10 1.59 8.28
N SER A 71 -28.02 2.32 7.63
CA SER A 71 -29.32 1.76 7.25
C SER A 71 -29.20 0.59 6.27
N TYR A 72 -28.33 0.69 5.27
CA TYR A 72 -28.05 -0.39 4.32
C TYR A 72 -27.39 -1.59 5.00
N ALA A 73 -26.51 -1.35 5.97
CA ALA A 73 -25.86 -2.40 6.76
C ALA A 73 -26.84 -3.16 7.64
N ARG A 74 -27.81 -2.49 8.27
CA ARG A 74 -28.90 -3.17 9.02
C ARG A 74 -29.66 -4.14 8.13
N ARG A 75 -30.05 -3.71 6.93
CA ARG A 75 -30.69 -4.59 5.94
C ARG A 75 -29.80 -5.76 5.51
N ALA A 76 -28.52 -5.50 5.27
CA ALA A 76 -27.57 -6.57 4.92
C ALA A 76 -27.43 -7.61 6.04
N VAL A 77 -27.46 -7.20 7.32
CA VAL A 77 -27.44 -8.12 8.46
C VAL A 77 -28.63 -9.08 8.42
N GLU A 78 -29.83 -8.53 8.17
CA GLU A 78 -31.06 -9.31 8.12
C GLU A 78 -31.04 -10.33 6.98
N GLU A 79 -30.63 -9.89 5.78
CA GLU A 79 -30.70 -10.68 4.55
C GLU A 79 -29.55 -11.69 4.40
N MET A 80 -28.37 -11.42 4.99
CA MET A 80 -27.22 -12.33 4.99
C MET A 80 -27.12 -13.19 6.25
N HIS A 81 -28.02 -13.02 7.22
CA HIS A 81 -28.00 -13.68 8.53
C HIS A 81 -26.73 -13.39 9.37
N TYR A 82 -26.22 -12.16 9.33
CA TYR A 82 -24.99 -11.73 10.04
C TYR A 82 -25.19 -11.38 11.53
N TYR A 83 -26.28 -11.84 12.15
CA TYR A 83 -26.63 -11.48 13.53
C TYR A 83 -25.55 -11.85 14.54
N GLU A 84 -24.93 -13.02 14.41
CA GLU A 84 -23.87 -13.46 15.33
C GLU A 84 -22.63 -12.56 15.25
N ALA A 85 -22.21 -12.18 14.03
CA ALA A 85 -21.10 -11.26 13.81
C ALA A 85 -21.39 -9.88 14.43
N LEU A 86 -22.63 -9.40 14.32
CA LEU A 86 -23.08 -8.18 14.98
C LEU A 86 -23.03 -8.29 16.51
N GLN A 87 -23.54 -9.38 17.08
CA GLN A 87 -23.50 -9.62 18.53
C GLN A 87 -22.06 -9.69 19.07
N MET A 88 -21.13 -10.30 18.32
CA MET A 88 -19.71 -10.34 18.70
C MET A 88 -19.07 -8.95 18.78
N GLU A 89 -19.40 -8.04 17.86
CA GLU A 89 -18.90 -6.66 17.93
C GLU A 89 -19.61 -5.85 19.02
N LEU A 90 -20.91 -6.04 19.24
CA LEU A 90 -21.65 -5.42 20.35
C LEU A 90 -21.11 -5.84 21.72
N ALA A 91 -20.75 -7.13 21.88
CA ALA A 91 -20.15 -7.66 23.10
C ALA A 91 -18.79 -7.03 23.45
N ARG A 92 -18.15 -6.32 22.51
CA ARG A 92 -16.93 -5.52 22.76
C ARG A 92 -17.23 -4.11 23.27
N GLY A 93 -18.49 -3.77 23.55
CA GLY A 93 -18.91 -2.48 24.06
C GLY A 93 -19.13 -1.41 22.99
N PHE A 94 -19.10 -1.77 21.70
CA PHE A 94 -19.41 -0.83 20.63
C PHE A 94 -20.92 -0.61 20.50
N ASN A 95 -21.34 0.62 20.17
CA ASN A 95 -22.72 0.86 19.75
C ASN A 95 -23.00 0.19 18.39
N GLU A 96 -24.28 0.04 18.05
CA GLU A 96 -24.71 -0.68 16.83
C GLU A 96 -24.09 -0.10 15.55
N GLU A 97 -24.07 1.23 15.41
CA GLU A 97 -23.51 1.89 14.23
C GLU A 97 -22.01 1.59 14.08
N ARG A 98 -21.26 1.66 15.17
CA ARG A 98 -19.83 1.34 15.20
C ARG A 98 -19.58 -0.14 14.94
N ALA A 99 -20.43 -1.02 15.48
CA ALA A 99 -20.36 -2.46 15.24
C ALA A 99 -20.56 -2.78 13.76
N LEU A 100 -21.60 -2.22 13.12
CA LEU A 100 -21.86 -2.39 11.69
C LEU A 100 -20.69 -1.89 10.83
N LEU A 101 -20.15 -0.70 11.12
CA LEU A 101 -18.98 -0.17 10.41
C LEU A 101 -17.75 -1.08 10.58
N ASN A 102 -17.53 -1.65 11.77
CA ASN A 102 -16.44 -2.60 11.99
C ASN A 102 -16.61 -3.87 11.13
N ILE A 103 -17.83 -4.39 10.99
CA ILE A 103 -18.09 -5.57 10.14
C ILE A 103 -17.80 -5.24 8.68
N ILE A 104 -18.26 -4.08 8.17
CA ILE A 104 -17.97 -3.61 6.80
C ILE A 104 -16.45 -3.55 6.57
N MET A 105 -15.67 -3.11 7.56
CA MET A 105 -14.22 -3.01 7.44
C MET A 105 -13.50 -4.37 7.51
N LYS A 106 -14.06 -5.37 8.21
CA LYS A 106 -13.45 -6.69 8.39
C LYS A 106 -13.86 -7.70 7.34
N ASP A 107 -15.08 -7.61 6.82
CA ASP A 107 -15.67 -8.58 5.89
C ASP A 107 -15.94 -7.96 4.52
N GLY A 108 -15.27 -8.50 3.50
CA GLY A 108 -15.39 -8.01 2.12
C GLY A 108 -16.71 -8.39 1.44
N ASP A 109 -17.32 -9.52 1.81
CA ASP A 109 -18.60 -9.96 1.25
C ASP A 109 -19.74 -9.11 1.78
N PHE A 110 -19.76 -8.90 3.09
CA PHE A 110 -20.70 -8.00 3.74
C PHE A 110 -20.59 -6.58 3.19
N ARG A 111 -19.36 -6.05 3.07
CA ARG A 111 -19.10 -4.72 2.46
C ARG A 111 -19.68 -4.61 1.05
N ARG A 112 -19.49 -5.65 0.22
CA ARG A 112 -20.02 -5.67 -1.14
C ARG A 112 -21.54 -5.64 -1.13
N GLU A 113 -22.18 -6.41 -0.26
CA GLU A 113 -23.65 -6.44 -0.21
C GLU A 113 -24.24 -5.10 0.23
N VAL A 114 -23.66 -4.45 1.25
CA VAL A 114 -24.04 -3.10 1.67
C VAL A 114 -23.94 -2.10 0.50
N SER A 115 -22.87 -2.21 -0.29
CA SER A 115 -22.67 -1.36 -1.47
C SER A 115 -23.70 -1.63 -2.58
N LYS A 116 -24.08 -2.90 -2.80
CA LYS A 116 -25.14 -3.26 -3.75
C LYS A 116 -26.49 -2.69 -3.31
N ILE A 117 -26.84 -2.82 -2.03
CA ILE A 117 -28.08 -2.25 -1.47
C ILE A 117 -28.12 -0.74 -1.70
N ALA A 118 -27.01 -0.06 -1.42
CA ALA A 118 -26.91 1.38 -1.57
C ALA A 118 -27.19 1.83 -3.01
N LEU A 119 -26.51 1.24 -3.99
CA LEU A 119 -26.70 1.58 -5.40
C LEU A 119 -28.11 1.25 -5.89
N ILE A 120 -28.69 0.12 -5.48
CA ILE A 120 -30.07 -0.21 -5.84
C ILE A 120 -31.06 0.83 -5.31
N ASP A 121 -30.86 1.30 -4.08
CA ASP A 121 -31.73 2.28 -3.46
C ASP A 121 -31.58 3.67 -4.08
N GLU A 122 -30.34 4.14 -4.27
CA GLU A 122 -30.04 5.46 -4.83
C GLU A 122 -30.53 5.62 -6.26
N TYR A 123 -30.45 4.55 -7.07
CA TYR A 123 -30.93 4.55 -8.46
C TYR A 123 -32.39 4.08 -8.61
N GLY A 124 -33.11 3.83 -7.52
CA GLY A 124 -34.53 3.46 -7.56
C GLY A 124 -34.82 2.10 -8.21
N LEU A 125 -33.87 1.16 -8.14
CA LEU A 125 -33.89 -0.11 -8.86
C LEU A 125 -34.56 -1.27 -8.10
N ARG A 126 -35.18 -1.00 -6.94
CA ARG A 126 -35.81 -2.04 -6.10
C ARG A 126 -36.85 -2.87 -6.87
N GLY A 127 -37.68 -2.23 -7.69
CA GLY A 127 -38.71 -2.94 -8.48
C GLY A 127 -38.12 -3.91 -9.51
N GLU A 128 -36.91 -3.66 -10.01
CA GLU A 128 -36.23 -4.56 -10.94
C GLU A 128 -35.63 -5.77 -10.21
N VAL A 129 -35.13 -5.56 -8.99
CA VAL A 129 -34.69 -6.66 -8.11
C VAL A 129 -35.86 -7.59 -7.80
N GLU A 130 -37.03 -7.04 -7.47
CA GLU A 130 -38.25 -7.82 -7.20
C GLU A 130 -38.70 -8.65 -8.41
N LYS A 131 -38.57 -8.12 -9.64
CA LYS A 131 -38.88 -8.89 -10.87
C LYS A 131 -37.98 -10.12 -10.99
N TYR A 132 -36.68 -9.97 -10.74
CA TYR A 132 -35.74 -11.09 -10.78
C TYR A 132 -35.97 -12.10 -9.66
N MET A 133 -36.38 -11.63 -8.48
CA MET A 133 -36.77 -12.53 -7.38
C MET A 133 -38.02 -13.35 -7.72
N LYS A 134 -39.03 -12.74 -8.36
CA LYS A 134 -40.21 -13.47 -8.86
C LYS A 134 -39.86 -14.53 -9.91
N ASN A 135 -38.76 -14.34 -10.64
CA ASN A 135 -38.22 -15.31 -11.60
C ASN A 135 -37.31 -16.38 -10.96
N GLY A 136 -37.29 -16.50 -9.63
CA GLY A 136 -36.63 -17.58 -8.89
C GLY A 136 -35.21 -17.30 -8.42
N LEU A 137 -34.66 -16.09 -8.61
CA LEU A 137 -33.37 -15.70 -8.03
C LEU A 137 -33.53 -15.31 -6.56
N ASN A 138 -32.53 -15.61 -5.72
CA ASN A 138 -32.49 -15.04 -4.38
C ASN A 138 -32.14 -13.53 -4.43
N VAL A 139 -32.37 -12.81 -3.33
CA VAL A 139 -32.21 -11.33 -3.30
C VAL A 139 -30.80 -10.87 -3.67
N ILE A 140 -29.77 -11.59 -3.21
CA ILE A 140 -28.35 -11.28 -3.46
C ILE A 140 -28.03 -11.44 -4.95
N GLN A 141 -28.45 -12.56 -5.54
CA GLN A 141 -28.29 -12.86 -6.96
C GLN A 141 -29.08 -11.88 -7.84
N ALA A 142 -30.29 -11.51 -7.41
CA ALA A 142 -31.13 -10.55 -8.12
C ALA A 142 -30.49 -9.16 -8.17
N ARG A 143 -29.94 -8.67 -7.06
CA ARG A 143 -29.21 -7.39 -7.03
C ARG A 143 -27.99 -7.40 -7.94
N GLU A 144 -27.20 -8.46 -7.87
CA GLU A 144 -26.01 -8.60 -8.69
C GLU A 144 -26.33 -8.61 -10.19
N LYS A 145 -27.42 -9.28 -10.57
CA LYS A 145 -27.90 -9.27 -11.96
C LYS A 145 -28.37 -7.89 -12.40
N VAL A 146 -29.19 -7.21 -11.59
CA VAL A 146 -29.66 -5.84 -11.88
C VAL A 146 -28.48 -4.89 -12.06
N LEU A 147 -27.53 -4.86 -11.12
CA LEU A 147 -26.38 -3.96 -11.19
C LEU A 147 -25.42 -4.29 -12.35
N SER A 148 -25.46 -5.52 -12.88
CA SER A 148 -24.69 -5.94 -14.06
C SER A 148 -25.35 -5.56 -15.39
N GLU A 149 -26.67 -5.35 -15.39
CA GLU A 149 -27.47 -4.96 -16.56
C GLU A 149 -27.64 -3.45 -16.67
N TYR A 150 -27.72 -2.76 -15.53
CA TYR A 150 -27.86 -1.32 -15.48
C TYR A 150 -26.51 -0.63 -15.36
N GLY A 151 -26.41 0.52 -16.01
CA GLY A 151 -25.29 1.43 -15.88
C GLY A 151 -25.69 2.89 -15.97
N LEU A 152 -24.70 3.77 -15.95
CA LEU A 152 -24.88 5.22 -16.11
C LEU A 152 -24.31 5.65 -17.43
N ASP A 153 -25.06 6.46 -18.17
CA ASP A 153 -24.55 7.09 -19.37
C ASP A 153 -23.41 8.06 -19.02
N PRO A 154 -22.23 7.95 -19.65
CA PRO A 154 -21.07 8.81 -19.42
C PRO A 154 -21.31 10.30 -19.56
N CYS A 155 -22.27 10.70 -20.40
CA CYS A 155 -22.52 12.09 -20.74
C CYS A 155 -23.67 12.69 -19.96
N THR A 156 -24.71 11.91 -19.65
CA THR A 156 -25.91 12.43 -18.97
C THR A 156 -26.01 11.99 -17.51
N LEU A 157 -25.15 11.05 -17.06
CA LEU A 157 -25.24 10.36 -15.77
C LEU A 157 -26.61 9.70 -15.52
N SER A 158 -27.43 9.56 -16.57
CA SER A 158 -28.74 8.94 -16.48
C SER A 158 -28.62 7.42 -16.55
N LEU A 159 -29.53 6.74 -15.86
CA LEU A 159 -29.61 5.29 -15.87
C LEU A 159 -29.84 4.75 -17.29
N THR A 160 -29.05 3.77 -17.72
CA THR A 160 -29.13 3.13 -19.03
C THR A 160 -28.92 1.62 -18.93
N LYS A 161 -29.47 0.87 -19.89
CA LYS A 161 -29.19 -0.57 -20.07
C LYS A 161 -28.19 -0.84 -21.19
N ASN A 162 -27.70 0.20 -21.85
CA ASN A 162 -26.77 0.04 -22.96
C ASN A 162 -25.38 -0.36 -22.44
N ASN A 163 -24.71 -1.23 -23.19
CA ASN A 163 -23.35 -1.68 -22.87
C ASN A 163 -22.28 -0.57 -22.91
N SER A 164 -22.63 0.64 -23.36
CA SER A 164 -21.76 1.81 -23.38
C SER A 164 -21.71 2.59 -22.06
N GLY A 165 -22.54 2.24 -21.07
CA GLY A 165 -22.62 2.92 -19.77
C GLY A 165 -21.72 2.33 -18.68
N ILE A 166 -21.44 3.10 -17.62
CA ILE A 166 -20.75 2.64 -16.40
C ILE A 166 -21.64 1.62 -15.73
N LYS A 167 -21.29 0.33 -15.76
CA LYS A 167 -22.11 -0.65 -15.05
C LYS A 167 -22.11 -0.34 -13.56
N LEU A 168 -23.30 -0.35 -12.96
CA LEU A 168 -23.43 -0.06 -11.53
C LEU A 168 -22.65 -1.09 -10.70
N ILE A 169 -22.50 -2.32 -11.19
CA ILE A 169 -21.69 -3.35 -10.53
C ILE A 169 -20.22 -2.94 -10.34
N ASP A 170 -19.66 -2.13 -11.24
CA ASP A 170 -18.28 -1.65 -11.12
C ASP A 170 -18.12 -0.61 -10.00
N LEU A 171 -19.20 0.10 -9.66
CA LEU A 171 -19.23 1.10 -8.59
C LEU A 171 -19.29 0.45 -7.18
N VAL A 172 -19.76 -0.80 -7.09
CA VAL A 172 -19.90 -1.54 -5.82
C VAL A 172 -18.58 -1.58 -5.04
N TYR A 173 -17.47 -1.81 -5.72
CA TYR A 173 -16.15 -1.95 -5.09
C TYR A 173 -15.63 -0.65 -4.47
N ARG A 174 -16.10 0.49 -4.96
CA ARG A 174 -15.64 1.81 -4.52
C ARG A 174 -16.63 2.52 -3.60
N TYR A 175 -17.90 2.15 -3.63
CA TYR A 175 -18.96 2.86 -2.91
C TYR A 175 -18.62 3.12 -1.44
N ILE A 176 -18.28 2.09 -0.67
CA ILE A 176 -17.92 2.25 0.75
C ILE A 176 -16.65 3.09 0.93
N ARG A 177 -15.63 2.88 0.11
CA ARG A 177 -14.39 3.67 0.17
C ARG A 177 -14.69 5.14 -0.06
N ASP A 178 -15.48 5.44 -1.09
CA ASP A 178 -15.76 6.81 -1.52
C ASP A 178 -16.71 7.52 -0.52
N HIS A 179 -17.61 6.79 0.16
CA HIS A 179 -18.60 7.36 1.09
C HIS A 179 -18.29 7.21 2.60
N ILE A 180 -17.25 6.47 2.98
CA ILE A 180 -16.76 6.34 4.38
C ILE A 180 -15.33 6.84 4.51
N GLU A 181 -14.38 6.24 3.77
CA GLU A 181 -12.95 6.55 3.90
C GLU A 181 -12.61 7.91 3.27
N LEU A 182 -13.20 8.20 2.11
CA LEU A 182 -13.02 9.44 1.34
C LEU A 182 -14.26 10.34 1.41
N ALA A 183 -15.17 10.11 2.36
CA ALA A 183 -16.47 10.77 2.45
C ALA A 183 -16.39 12.30 2.29
N ILE A 184 -15.43 12.93 2.96
CA ILE A 184 -15.22 14.38 2.89
C ILE A 184 -14.78 14.82 1.48
N SER A 185 -13.86 14.10 0.86
CA SER A 185 -13.38 14.40 -0.50
C SER A 185 -14.54 14.24 -1.51
N THR A 186 -15.25 13.12 -1.45
CA THR A 186 -16.42 12.84 -2.29
C THR A 186 -17.49 13.91 -2.12
N ALA A 187 -17.85 14.25 -0.87
CA ALA A 187 -18.85 15.28 -0.60
C ALA A 187 -18.45 16.66 -1.13
N ARG A 188 -17.16 17.04 -1.07
CA ARG A 188 -16.69 18.29 -1.69
C ARG A 188 -16.89 18.27 -3.20
N LYS A 189 -16.52 17.18 -3.87
CA LYS A 189 -16.66 17.01 -5.32
C LYS A 189 -18.13 17.09 -5.75
N GLU A 190 -19.02 16.41 -5.03
CA GLU A 190 -20.46 16.46 -5.28
C GLU A 190 -21.07 17.85 -5.06
N VAL A 191 -20.69 18.54 -3.98
CA VAL A 191 -21.16 19.91 -3.71
C VAL A 191 -20.65 20.87 -4.79
N ILE A 192 -19.37 20.77 -5.19
CA ILE A 192 -18.80 21.60 -6.27
C ILE A 192 -19.53 21.37 -7.58
N ALA A 193 -19.79 20.10 -7.95
CA ALA A 193 -20.52 19.74 -9.16
C ALA A 193 -21.96 20.28 -9.12
N LYS A 194 -22.67 20.07 -7.99
CA LYS A 194 -24.05 20.55 -7.78
C LYS A 194 -24.19 22.05 -7.96
N HIS A 195 -23.19 22.84 -7.56
CA HIS A 195 -23.21 24.31 -7.69
C HIS A 195 -22.58 24.81 -9.00
N GLY A 196 -22.14 23.92 -9.91
CA GLY A 196 -21.52 24.31 -11.18
C GLY A 196 -20.21 25.08 -11.01
N LEU A 197 -19.48 24.82 -9.92
CA LEU A 197 -18.27 25.57 -9.54
C LEU A 197 -16.97 24.97 -10.11
N LEU A 198 -17.04 23.93 -10.94
CA LEU A 198 -15.86 23.24 -11.46
C LEU A 198 -14.91 24.17 -12.22
N LYS A 199 -15.46 25.11 -13.01
CA LYS A 199 -14.69 26.13 -13.75
C LYS A 199 -13.92 27.12 -12.87
N GLU A 200 -14.30 27.26 -11.60
CA GLU A 200 -13.68 28.17 -10.65
C GLU A 200 -12.52 27.52 -9.91
N LEU A 201 -12.43 26.18 -9.91
CA LEU A 201 -11.50 25.39 -9.11
C LEU A 201 -10.04 25.80 -9.32
N ASP A 202 -9.69 26.12 -10.56
CA ASP A 202 -8.33 26.52 -10.95
C ASP A 202 -7.88 27.83 -10.27
N LYS A 203 -8.80 28.74 -9.92
CA LYS A 203 -8.49 29.99 -9.20
C LYS A 203 -8.03 29.74 -7.75
N TYR A 204 -8.44 28.61 -7.17
CA TYR A 204 -8.19 28.25 -5.78
C TYR A 204 -7.08 27.19 -5.62
N ARG A 205 -6.40 26.86 -6.72
CA ARG A 205 -5.36 25.83 -6.76
C ARG A 205 -4.02 26.36 -6.25
N TYR A 206 -3.39 25.55 -5.40
CA TYR A 206 -1.99 25.67 -5.01
C TYR A 206 -1.20 24.54 -5.65
N GLU A 207 -0.05 24.86 -6.24
CA GLU A 207 0.79 23.87 -6.93
C GLU A 207 2.17 23.76 -6.29
N ALA A 208 2.82 22.61 -6.48
CA ALA A 208 4.22 22.41 -6.10
C ALA A 208 5.21 23.00 -7.11
N VAL A 209 4.75 23.26 -8.33
CA VAL A 209 5.56 23.73 -9.47
C VAL A 209 4.80 24.77 -10.27
N GLY A 210 5.47 25.42 -11.22
CA GLY A 210 4.82 26.32 -12.16
C GLY A 210 4.41 27.67 -11.57
N LYS A 211 3.58 28.42 -12.32
CA LYS A 211 3.21 29.81 -11.98
C LYS A 211 2.39 29.90 -10.69
N LYS A 212 1.67 28.84 -10.33
CA LYS A 212 0.87 28.75 -9.10
C LYS A 212 1.59 28.03 -7.97
N LYS A 213 2.93 27.96 -8.04
CA LYS A 213 3.72 27.39 -6.95
C LYS A 213 3.44 28.11 -5.63
N ARG A 214 3.00 27.36 -4.63
CA ARG A 214 2.70 27.85 -3.26
C ARG A 214 3.23 26.96 -2.14
N TYR A 215 3.83 25.81 -2.48
CA TYR A 215 4.55 24.95 -1.56
C TYR A 215 5.70 24.24 -2.27
N ASN A 216 6.65 23.73 -1.50
CA ASN A 216 7.70 22.85 -2.00
C ASN A 216 7.27 21.39 -1.79
N LEU A 217 7.59 20.52 -2.74
CA LEU A 217 7.34 19.08 -2.63
C LEU A 217 8.64 18.30 -2.89
N VAL A 218 8.99 17.41 -1.96
CA VAL A 218 10.20 16.60 -2.01
C VAL A 218 9.89 15.17 -1.59
N TYR A 219 10.35 14.21 -2.39
CA TYR A 219 10.41 12.81 -1.97
C TYR A 219 11.71 12.57 -1.20
N ALA A 220 11.63 11.98 -0.01
CA ALA A 220 12.79 11.57 0.78
C ALA A 220 12.56 10.12 1.21
N PRO A 221 13.19 9.12 0.55
CA PRO A 221 12.96 7.73 0.91
C PRO A 221 13.40 7.48 2.34
N SER A 222 12.60 6.69 3.07
CA SER A 222 12.99 6.24 4.40
C SER A 222 14.15 5.24 4.31
N ARG A 223 15.20 5.46 5.10
CA ARG A 223 16.36 4.57 5.23
C ARG A 223 16.56 4.08 6.67
N VAL A 224 15.49 4.08 7.45
CA VAL A 224 15.52 3.57 8.81
C VAL A 224 15.72 2.04 8.79
N ASP A 225 16.78 1.59 9.43
CA ASP A 225 16.95 0.21 9.86
C ASP A 225 16.37 0.13 11.26
N LEU A 226 15.16 -0.39 11.37
CA LEU A 226 14.46 -0.54 12.65
C LEU A 226 15.33 -1.33 13.65
N GLY A 227 15.09 -1.19 14.96
CA GLY A 227 15.72 -1.94 16.08
C GLY A 227 16.94 -1.27 16.72
N PRO A 228 17.97 -1.99 17.25
CA PRO A 228 18.95 -1.38 18.16
C PRO A 228 19.72 -0.18 17.58
N HIS A 229 19.84 -0.11 16.26
CA HIS A 229 20.52 0.95 15.52
C HIS A 229 19.55 1.89 14.79
N GLU A 230 18.29 1.99 15.23
CA GLU A 230 17.25 2.77 14.54
C GLU A 230 17.64 4.24 14.34
N ILE A 231 18.05 4.92 15.42
CA ILE A 231 18.47 6.32 15.34
C ILE A 231 19.74 6.46 14.50
N GLU A 232 20.72 5.58 14.72
CA GLU A 232 22.00 5.58 13.99
C GLU A 232 21.79 5.46 12.48
N SER A 233 20.91 4.55 12.04
CA SER A 233 20.60 4.33 10.63
C SER A 233 20.00 5.57 9.93
N VAL A 234 19.34 6.45 10.68
CA VAL A 234 18.75 7.67 10.12
C VAL A 234 19.79 8.79 10.00
N ILE A 235 20.74 8.87 10.94
CA ILE A 235 21.70 9.98 10.99
C ILE A 235 23.02 9.68 10.26
N ALA A 236 23.42 8.40 10.20
CA ALA A 236 24.74 7.98 9.72
C ALA A 236 24.79 7.65 8.22
N PHE A 237 23.64 7.59 7.53
CA PHE A 237 23.58 7.35 6.09
C PHE A 237 23.19 8.60 5.31
N GLY A 238 23.80 8.79 4.15
CA GLY A 238 23.43 9.88 3.24
C GLY A 238 21.92 9.86 2.91
N GLN A 239 21.30 11.04 2.98
CA GLN A 239 19.86 11.22 2.76
C GLN A 239 19.60 11.69 1.32
N PRO A 240 19.09 10.82 0.43
CA PRO A 240 18.65 11.22 -0.89
C PRO A 240 17.38 12.08 -0.82
N LEU A 241 17.33 13.11 -1.66
CA LEU A 241 16.19 14.03 -1.80
C LEU A 241 15.80 14.14 -3.27
N GLY A 242 14.57 13.79 -3.61
CA GLY A 242 13.98 13.94 -4.94
C GLY A 242 12.98 15.09 -4.99
N PRO A 243 13.43 16.33 -5.25
CA PRO A 243 12.54 17.49 -5.34
C PRO A 243 11.94 17.66 -6.73
N PHE A 244 10.86 18.44 -6.83
CA PHE A 244 10.34 18.88 -8.13
C PHE A 244 11.07 20.10 -8.72
N ASP A 245 11.79 20.86 -7.90
CA ASP A 245 12.63 21.97 -8.33
C ASP A 245 13.76 22.27 -7.35
N ILE A 246 14.68 23.16 -7.76
CA ILE A 246 15.88 23.50 -7.01
C ILE A 246 15.56 24.13 -5.65
N GLU A 247 14.51 24.95 -5.55
CA GLU A 247 14.12 25.61 -4.30
C GLU A 247 13.64 24.57 -3.29
N ALA A 248 12.80 23.63 -3.73
CA ALA A 248 12.30 22.54 -2.90
C ALA A 248 13.46 21.66 -2.40
N GLY A 249 14.40 21.32 -3.29
CA GLY A 249 15.60 20.56 -2.93
C GLY A 249 16.42 21.24 -1.83
N LYS A 250 16.73 22.54 -2.00
CA LYS A 250 17.47 23.33 -1.00
C LYS A 250 16.73 23.44 0.33
N ALA A 251 15.41 23.59 0.30
CA ALA A 251 14.60 23.68 1.51
C ALA A 251 14.64 22.39 2.33
N ALA A 252 14.49 21.23 1.68
CA ALA A 252 14.59 19.93 2.35
C ALA A 252 16.04 19.62 2.79
N GLN A 253 17.04 19.90 1.95
CA GLN A 253 18.45 19.70 2.27
C GLN A 253 18.83 20.43 3.56
N LYS A 254 18.44 21.71 3.69
CA LYS A 254 18.67 22.50 4.91
C LYS A 254 18.07 21.88 6.18
N LEU A 255 16.97 21.14 6.06
CA LEU A 255 16.38 20.43 7.20
C LEU A 255 17.18 19.18 7.53
N PHE A 256 17.45 18.33 6.53
CA PHE A 256 18.12 17.04 6.75
C PHE A 256 19.59 17.19 7.16
N GLU A 257 20.30 18.22 6.70
CA GLU A 257 21.66 18.55 7.14
C GLU A 257 21.76 18.88 8.64
N LYS A 258 20.64 19.17 9.32
CA LYS A 258 20.66 19.39 10.78
C LYS A 258 20.79 18.10 11.59
N ILE A 259 20.45 16.97 10.99
CA ILE A 259 20.41 15.66 11.67
C ILE A 259 21.35 14.64 11.03
N ASN A 260 21.68 14.81 9.76
CA ASN A 260 22.53 13.89 9.03
C ASN A 260 24.01 14.21 9.30
N ILE A 261 24.73 13.24 9.86
CA ILE A 261 26.15 13.34 10.22
C ILE A 261 27.05 12.53 9.28
N SER A 262 26.48 11.89 8.24
CA SER A 262 27.24 11.14 7.24
C SER A 262 28.12 12.07 6.41
N GLU A 263 29.21 11.52 5.86
CA GLU A 263 30.10 12.27 4.97
C GLU A 263 29.41 12.67 3.66
N GLU A 264 28.45 11.86 3.19
CA GLU A 264 27.63 12.15 2.01
C GLU A 264 26.59 13.24 2.24
N GLY A 265 26.13 13.41 3.49
CA GLY A 265 25.11 14.36 3.90
C GLY A 265 23.76 14.14 3.20
N ALA A 266 22.95 15.19 3.13
CA ALA A 266 21.73 15.20 2.33
C ALA A 266 22.03 15.64 0.90
N TYR A 267 21.67 14.83 -0.09
CA TYR A 267 22.01 15.07 -1.50
C TYR A 267 20.77 15.09 -2.41
N ILE A 268 20.81 15.97 -3.40
CA ILE A 268 19.64 16.30 -4.24
C ILE A 268 19.72 15.56 -5.58
N PHE A 269 18.71 14.75 -5.87
CA PHE A 269 18.44 14.18 -7.18
C PHE A 269 17.81 15.20 -8.14
N PRO A 270 17.92 15.00 -9.46
CA PRO A 270 17.30 15.89 -10.44
C PRO A 270 15.77 15.94 -10.39
N ASN A 271 15.11 14.88 -9.91
CA ASN A 271 13.65 14.78 -9.82
C ASN A 271 13.24 13.67 -8.82
N PRO A 272 11.95 13.59 -8.42
CA PRO A 272 11.46 12.56 -7.51
C PRO A 272 11.62 11.14 -8.05
N ALA A 273 11.40 10.94 -9.36
CA ALA A 273 11.46 9.62 -9.98
C ALA A 273 12.85 8.97 -9.89
N SER A 274 13.92 9.77 -9.95
CA SER A 274 15.28 9.27 -9.72
C SER A 274 15.49 8.78 -8.28
N ALA A 275 14.98 9.50 -7.29
CA ALA A 275 15.09 9.10 -5.87
C ALA A 275 14.19 7.91 -5.52
N GLU A 276 12.98 7.83 -6.07
CA GLU A 276 12.07 6.68 -5.96
C GLU A 276 12.70 5.41 -6.56
N GLY A 277 13.27 5.55 -7.76
CA GLY A 277 13.98 4.50 -8.46
C GLY A 277 15.21 4.01 -7.69
N GLN A 278 16.01 4.95 -7.16
CA GLN A 278 17.16 4.63 -6.32
C GLN A 278 16.75 3.72 -5.16
N LYS A 279 15.72 4.08 -4.38
CA LYS A 279 15.30 3.30 -3.21
C LYS A 279 14.82 1.90 -3.59
N THR A 280 13.97 1.79 -4.60
CA THR A 280 13.37 0.51 -4.99
C THR A 280 14.37 -0.43 -5.66
N LEU A 281 15.25 0.09 -6.52
CA LEU A 281 16.29 -0.70 -7.17
C LEU A 281 17.47 -1.04 -6.25
N GLU A 282 17.80 -0.18 -5.27
CA GLU A 282 18.78 -0.51 -4.22
C GLU A 282 18.35 -1.78 -3.48
N ASN A 283 17.10 -1.82 -3.02
CA ASN A 283 16.54 -2.99 -2.34
C ASN A 283 16.43 -4.21 -3.27
N ALA A 284 15.99 -4.02 -4.52
CA ALA A 284 15.91 -5.11 -5.48
C ALA A 284 17.30 -5.72 -5.79
N SER A 285 18.32 -4.86 -5.94
CA SER A 285 19.71 -5.29 -6.16
C SER A 285 20.25 -6.05 -4.95
N ARG A 286 19.98 -5.57 -3.73
CA ARG A 286 20.40 -6.26 -2.51
C ARG A 286 19.80 -7.66 -2.43
N ASP A 287 18.53 -7.78 -2.76
CA ASP A 287 17.81 -9.06 -2.78
C ASP A 287 18.37 -10.04 -3.84
N ASP A 288 18.62 -9.55 -5.05
CA ASP A 288 19.24 -10.33 -6.14
C ASP A 288 20.65 -10.82 -5.74
N ASN A 289 21.44 -9.96 -5.10
CA ASN A 289 22.78 -10.31 -4.65
C ASN A 289 22.76 -11.39 -3.55
N TYR A 290 21.81 -11.35 -2.61
CA TYR A 290 21.63 -12.42 -1.63
C TYR A 290 21.16 -13.72 -2.28
N ALA A 291 20.25 -13.65 -3.25
CA ALA A 291 19.81 -14.83 -3.99
C ALA A 291 20.99 -15.50 -4.72
N PHE A 292 21.84 -14.72 -5.35
CA PHE A 292 23.03 -15.24 -6.03
C PHE A 292 24.03 -15.86 -5.04
N ALA A 293 24.27 -15.23 -3.88
CA ALA A 293 25.08 -15.80 -2.82
C ALA A 293 24.53 -17.14 -2.32
N ASN A 294 23.21 -17.23 -2.13
CA ASN A 294 22.53 -18.47 -1.72
C ASN A 294 22.66 -19.58 -2.79
N LEU A 295 22.61 -19.23 -4.08
CA LEU A 295 22.88 -20.18 -5.16
C LEU A 295 24.32 -20.71 -5.11
N ILE A 296 25.30 -19.85 -4.83
CA ILE A 296 26.69 -20.28 -4.65
C ILE A 296 26.79 -21.26 -3.47
N ALA A 297 26.11 -20.98 -2.36
CA ALA A 297 26.10 -21.87 -1.20
C ALA A 297 25.52 -23.25 -1.52
N LEU A 298 24.33 -23.31 -2.10
CA LEU A 298 23.68 -24.56 -2.50
C LEU A 298 24.54 -25.35 -3.50
N SER A 299 25.16 -24.66 -4.47
CA SER A 299 26.00 -25.30 -5.48
C SER A 299 27.30 -25.83 -4.88
N ALA A 300 27.95 -25.04 -4.02
CA ALA A 300 29.20 -25.42 -3.37
C ALA A 300 28.98 -26.63 -2.45
N GLU A 301 27.91 -26.63 -1.64
CA GLU A 301 27.57 -27.76 -0.78
C GLU A 301 27.31 -29.04 -1.59
N ALA A 302 26.53 -28.94 -2.68
CA ALA A 302 26.27 -30.07 -3.56
C ALA A 302 27.53 -30.62 -4.25
N MET A 303 28.54 -29.77 -4.46
CA MET A 303 29.82 -30.14 -5.08
C MET A 303 30.90 -30.52 -4.06
N GLY A 304 30.59 -30.53 -2.75
CA GLY A 304 31.57 -30.81 -1.69
C GLY A 304 32.61 -29.70 -1.49
N ALA A 305 32.29 -28.46 -1.88
CA ALA A 305 33.15 -27.29 -1.76
C ALA A 305 32.65 -26.33 -0.66
N ASN A 306 33.52 -25.42 -0.23
CA ASN A 306 33.20 -24.41 0.79
C ASN A 306 32.81 -23.08 0.13
N ALA A 307 31.53 -22.71 0.26
CA ALA A 307 30.97 -21.48 -0.31
C ALA A 307 31.68 -20.21 0.21
N TYR A 308 32.02 -20.17 1.51
CA TYR A 308 32.70 -19.03 2.12
C TYR A 308 34.09 -18.81 1.52
N SER A 309 34.82 -19.89 1.25
CA SER A 309 36.13 -19.83 0.60
C SER A 309 35.99 -19.31 -0.83
N ILE A 310 35.05 -19.85 -1.61
CA ILE A 310 34.78 -19.42 -2.98
C ILE A 310 34.45 -17.92 -3.02
N ILE A 311 33.53 -17.46 -2.18
CA ILE A 311 33.12 -16.05 -2.09
C ILE A 311 34.29 -15.17 -1.68
N SER A 312 35.09 -15.58 -0.69
CA SER A 312 36.28 -14.85 -0.25
C SER A 312 37.27 -14.64 -1.40
N TYR A 313 37.58 -15.69 -2.16
CA TYR A 313 38.52 -15.60 -3.28
C TYR A 313 37.97 -14.77 -4.45
N ILE A 314 36.66 -14.79 -4.70
CA ILE A 314 36.03 -13.89 -5.69
C ILE A 314 36.17 -12.43 -5.25
N ASN A 315 35.86 -12.14 -3.98
CA ASN A 315 35.87 -10.78 -3.42
C ASN A 315 37.28 -10.19 -3.25
N MET A 316 38.36 -11.00 -3.36
CA MET A 316 39.72 -10.47 -3.45
C MET A 316 39.92 -9.58 -4.69
N ARG A 317 39.09 -9.73 -5.74
CA ARG A 317 39.08 -8.82 -6.88
C ARG A 317 38.34 -7.53 -6.48
N PRO A 318 38.97 -6.35 -6.51
CA PRO A 318 38.34 -5.09 -6.07
C PRO A 318 37.05 -4.72 -6.81
N THR A 319 36.84 -5.28 -8.00
CA THR A 319 35.65 -5.04 -8.83
C THR A 319 34.48 -5.98 -8.52
N HIS A 320 34.64 -6.93 -7.60
CA HIS A 320 33.63 -7.93 -7.28
C HIS A 320 33.23 -7.85 -5.82
N LEU A 321 31.92 -7.95 -5.58
CA LEU A 321 31.35 -8.04 -4.24
C LEU A 321 30.17 -9.01 -4.25
N ILE A 322 30.41 -10.22 -3.79
CA ILE A 322 29.40 -11.23 -3.49
C ILE A 322 29.11 -11.19 -1.99
N LEU A 323 27.83 -11.08 -1.65
CA LEU A 323 27.38 -11.08 -0.26
C LEU A 323 27.55 -12.47 0.37
N TRP A 324 27.53 -12.53 1.70
CA TRP A 324 27.48 -13.82 2.37
C TRP A 324 26.10 -14.48 2.21
N PRO A 325 26.05 -15.80 1.98
CA PRO A 325 24.80 -16.53 1.94
C PRO A 325 24.15 -16.57 3.32
N GLY A 326 22.87 -16.93 3.37
CA GLY A 326 22.15 -17.07 4.62
C GLY A 326 20.85 -17.86 4.45
N ARG A 327 19.99 -17.80 5.47
CA ARG A 327 18.68 -18.48 5.51
C ARG A 327 17.61 -17.90 4.56
N GLY A 328 18.02 -17.05 3.62
CA GLY A 328 17.15 -16.24 2.77
C GLY A 328 17.18 -14.76 3.14
N TYR A 329 16.56 -13.94 2.28
CA TYR A 329 16.45 -12.50 2.49
C TYR A 329 14.96 -12.10 2.48
N GLY A 330 14.48 -11.67 3.64
CA GLY A 330 13.06 -11.42 3.92
C GLY A 330 12.81 -10.08 4.61
N GLY A 331 11.70 -10.00 5.33
CA GLY A 331 11.25 -8.77 6.00
C GLY A 331 10.21 -8.02 5.17
N PHE A 332 9.70 -6.90 5.70
CA PHE A 332 8.59 -6.20 5.05
C PHE A 332 9.01 -5.35 3.84
N CYS A 333 10.19 -4.72 3.91
CA CYS A 333 10.59 -3.71 2.92
C CYS A 333 11.21 -4.32 1.66
N VAL A 334 12.25 -5.13 1.80
CA VAL A 334 12.99 -5.61 0.64
C VAL A 334 12.14 -6.47 -0.31
N PRO A 335 11.44 -7.53 0.14
CA PRO A 335 10.75 -8.44 -0.77
C PRO A 335 9.68 -7.75 -1.63
N LYS A 336 9.05 -6.68 -1.11
CA LYS A 336 8.00 -5.95 -1.84
C LYS A 336 8.55 -4.87 -2.78
N ASP A 337 9.69 -4.25 -2.45
CA ASP A 337 10.16 -3.06 -3.17
C ASP A 337 10.57 -3.38 -4.60
N GLY A 338 11.28 -4.49 -4.83
CA GLY A 338 11.59 -4.93 -6.20
C GLY A 338 10.35 -5.42 -6.97
N LEU A 339 9.29 -5.88 -6.29
CA LEU A 339 8.01 -6.19 -6.93
C LEU A 339 7.27 -4.91 -7.34
N PHE A 340 7.44 -3.80 -6.63
CA PHE A 340 6.87 -2.50 -7.04
C PHE A 340 7.48 -1.98 -8.35
N VAL A 341 8.72 -2.33 -8.67
CA VAL A 341 9.32 -1.97 -9.97
C VAL A 341 8.61 -2.71 -11.11
N SER A 342 8.47 -4.04 -11.00
CA SER A 342 7.71 -4.85 -11.97
C SER A 342 6.26 -4.37 -12.07
N TYR A 343 5.62 -4.06 -10.93
CA TYR A 343 4.26 -3.51 -10.91
C TYR A 343 4.16 -2.20 -11.69
N VAL A 344 5.02 -1.21 -11.44
CA VAL A 344 4.98 0.07 -12.15
C VAL A 344 5.26 -0.11 -13.64
N LEU A 345 6.22 -0.96 -14.01
CA LEU A 345 6.47 -1.30 -15.42
C LEU A 345 5.25 -1.94 -16.08
N SER A 346 4.40 -2.65 -15.33
CA SER A 346 3.17 -3.30 -15.82
C SER A 346 1.94 -2.39 -15.92
N LEU A 347 1.96 -1.19 -15.31
CA LEU A 347 0.79 -0.31 -15.23
C LEU A 347 0.32 0.15 -16.61
N LYS A 348 -0.94 -0.05 -16.92
CA LYS A 348 -1.54 0.56 -18.11
C LYS A 348 -1.99 1.99 -17.81
N SER A 349 -2.30 2.74 -18.86
CA SER A 349 -2.84 4.09 -18.73
C SER A 349 -4.10 4.09 -17.88
N GLU A 350 -4.99 3.12 -18.10
CA GLU A 350 -6.23 2.90 -17.38
C GLU A 350 -6.00 2.65 -15.88
N ASP A 351 -4.97 1.85 -15.53
CA ASP A 351 -4.64 1.57 -14.12
C ASP A 351 -4.25 2.86 -13.38
N VAL A 352 -3.61 3.80 -14.07
CA VAL A 352 -3.17 5.05 -13.48
C VAL A 352 -4.29 6.06 -13.41
N LEU A 353 -5.11 6.15 -14.46
CA LEU A 353 -6.34 6.94 -14.44
C LEU A 353 -7.25 6.50 -13.28
N GLU A 354 -7.43 5.19 -13.08
CA GLU A 354 -8.19 4.65 -11.95
C GLU A 354 -7.63 5.12 -10.60
N LYS A 355 -6.30 5.11 -10.43
CA LYS A 355 -5.60 5.51 -9.19
C LYS A 355 -5.69 6.98 -8.87
N ILE A 356 -5.67 7.86 -9.87
CA ILE A 356 -5.90 9.30 -9.67
C ILE A 356 -7.39 9.64 -9.53
N GLY A 357 -8.26 8.63 -9.51
CA GLY A 357 -9.68 8.80 -9.28
C GLY A 357 -10.49 9.13 -10.53
N VAL A 358 -9.89 9.06 -11.73
CA VAL A 358 -10.63 9.23 -12.98
C VAL A 358 -11.58 8.04 -13.16
N PRO A 359 -12.88 8.30 -13.40
CA PRO A 359 -13.84 7.24 -13.68
C PRO A 359 -13.52 6.43 -14.93
N LYS A 360 -13.70 5.10 -14.88
CA LYS A 360 -13.33 4.15 -15.97
C LYS A 360 -13.89 4.51 -17.34
N TYR A 361 -15.11 5.03 -17.40
CA TYR A 361 -15.74 5.41 -18.66
C TYR A 361 -15.08 6.59 -19.37
N LEU A 362 -14.37 7.44 -18.62
CA LEU A 362 -13.60 8.56 -19.20
C LEU A 362 -12.22 8.10 -19.67
N HIS A 363 -11.80 6.86 -19.35
CA HIS A 363 -10.44 6.42 -19.65
C HIS A 363 -10.14 6.46 -21.14
N SER A 364 -11.00 5.86 -21.97
CA SER A 364 -10.81 5.87 -23.43
C SER A 364 -10.75 7.31 -23.96
N PHE A 365 -11.76 8.12 -23.63
CA PHE A 365 -11.82 9.53 -24.07
C PHE A 365 -10.56 10.32 -23.68
N LEU A 366 -10.08 10.16 -22.45
CA LEU A 366 -8.90 10.89 -21.97
C LEU A 366 -7.60 10.38 -22.58
N ILE A 367 -7.51 9.07 -22.83
CA ILE A 367 -6.37 8.48 -23.54
C ILE A 367 -6.34 9.01 -24.97
N ASP A 368 -7.47 8.94 -25.69
CA ASP A 368 -7.60 9.41 -27.07
C ASP A 368 -7.31 10.92 -27.16
N LEU A 369 -7.83 11.72 -26.23
CA LEU A 369 -7.56 13.15 -26.14
C LEU A 369 -6.07 13.43 -25.88
N ALA A 370 -5.45 12.71 -24.93
CA ALA A 370 -4.04 12.88 -24.65
C ALA A 370 -3.18 12.50 -25.85
N GLU A 371 -3.55 11.44 -26.58
CA GLU A 371 -2.88 11.05 -27.83
C GLU A 371 -3.02 12.10 -28.92
N GLU A 372 -4.21 12.63 -29.14
CA GLU A 372 -4.47 13.69 -30.13
C GLU A 372 -3.64 14.95 -29.81
N LEU A 373 -3.70 15.41 -28.56
CA LEU A 373 -2.98 16.61 -28.11
C LEU A 373 -1.46 16.42 -28.20
N LEU A 374 -0.93 15.27 -27.79
CA LEU A 374 0.51 14.99 -27.86
C LEU A 374 0.99 14.81 -29.31
N SER A 375 0.17 14.21 -30.19
CA SER A 375 0.53 14.02 -31.60
C SER A 375 0.56 15.35 -32.35
N SER A 376 -0.39 16.25 -32.04
CA SER A 376 -0.43 17.60 -32.62
C SER A 376 0.81 18.44 -32.31
N ARG A 377 1.66 18.06 -31.34
CA ARG A 377 2.90 18.79 -31.04
C ARG A 377 3.80 18.92 -32.27
N LEU A 378 3.77 17.95 -33.18
CA LEU A 378 4.55 17.94 -34.42
C LEU A 378 4.10 18.99 -35.44
N ASP A 379 2.88 19.50 -35.30
CA ASP A 379 2.28 20.46 -36.23
C ASP A 379 2.62 21.92 -35.90
N TYR A 380 3.31 22.17 -34.77
CA TYR A 380 3.67 23.51 -34.29
C TYR A 380 5.18 23.67 -34.20
N GLU A 381 5.72 24.76 -34.77
CA GLU A 381 7.12 25.12 -34.63
C GLU A 381 7.40 25.66 -33.21
N ASP A 382 6.54 26.55 -32.70
CA ASP A 382 6.64 27.09 -31.34
C ASP A 382 5.95 26.18 -30.31
N THR A 383 6.64 25.92 -29.21
CA THR A 383 6.09 25.18 -28.07
C THR A 383 5.02 25.98 -27.35
N LEU A 384 5.16 27.31 -27.30
CA LEU A 384 4.24 28.18 -26.57
C LEU A 384 2.87 28.23 -27.26
N GLU A 385 2.85 28.37 -28.59
CA GLU A 385 1.61 28.33 -29.39
C GLU A 385 0.87 27.00 -29.22
N TRP A 386 1.59 25.87 -29.24
CA TRP A 386 0.99 24.57 -28.98
C TRP A 386 0.39 24.48 -27.57
N GLN A 387 1.08 25.02 -26.56
CA GLN A 387 0.59 25.04 -25.17
C GLN A 387 -0.69 25.86 -25.04
N GLU A 388 -0.79 27.02 -25.69
CA GLU A 388 -1.98 27.87 -25.69
C GLU A 388 -3.18 27.13 -26.31
N MET A 389 -2.99 26.48 -27.47
CA MET A 389 -4.04 25.66 -28.10
C MET A 389 -4.50 24.52 -27.18
N VAL A 390 -3.57 23.80 -26.55
CA VAL A 390 -3.88 22.72 -25.59
C VAL A 390 -4.72 23.26 -24.44
N GLU A 391 -4.35 24.42 -23.87
CA GLU A 391 -5.10 25.06 -22.79
C GLU A 391 -6.53 25.44 -23.20
N GLU A 392 -6.71 26.00 -24.40
CA GLU A 392 -8.04 26.35 -24.91
C GLU A 392 -8.93 25.13 -25.10
N LYS A 393 -8.40 24.06 -25.70
CA LYS A 393 -9.13 22.82 -25.91
C LYS A 393 -9.51 22.15 -24.59
N ILE A 394 -8.61 22.14 -23.61
CA ILE A 394 -8.88 21.66 -22.25
C ILE A 394 -10.00 22.48 -21.60
N LYS A 395 -9.97 23.82 -21.69
CA LYS A 395 -11.02 24.69 -21.13
C LYS A 395 -12.39 24.40 -21.75
N SER A 396 -12.45 24.19 -23.06
CA SER A 396 -13.70 23.84 -23.76
C SER A 396 -14.29 22.54 -23.22
N ILE A 397 -13.48 21.48 -23.10
CA ILE A 397 -13.88 20.17 -22.60
C ILE A 397 -14.35 20.24 -21.13
N LEU A 398 -13.63 20.97 -20.27
CA LEU A 398 -14.04 21.19 -18.88
C LEU A 398 -15.39 21.93 -18.79
N GLY A 399 -15.64 22.86 -19.73
CA GLY A 399 -16.93 23.52 -19.87
C GLY A 399 -18.08 22.55 -20.11
N GLU A 400 -17.89 21.59 -21.03
CA GLU A 400 -18.91 20.56 -21.32
C GLU A 400 -19.18 19.64 -20.12
N PHE A 401 -18.13 19.20 -19.41
CA PHE A 401 -18.29 18.36 -18.22
C PHE A 401 -19.00 19.08 -17.07
N SER A 402 -18.73 20.38 -16.89
CA SER A 402 -19.39 21.20 -15.88
C SER A 402 -20.89 21.31 -16.12
N VAL A 403 -21.36 21.36 -17.37
CA VAL A 403 -22.80 21.40 -17.70
C VAL A 403 -23.49 20.07 -17.39
N LYS A 404 -22.74 18.97 -17.43
CA LYS A 404 -23.23 17.60 -17.23
C LYS A 404 -23.13 17.11 -15.78
N ASN A 405 -22.76 17.98 -14.82
CA ASN A 405 -22.49 17.62 -13.42
C ASN A 405 -21.42 16.53 -13.24
N ILE A 406 -20.51 16.38 -14.21
CA ILE A 406 -19.41 15.42 -14.13
C ILE A 406 -18.21 16.13 -13.51
N TYR A 407 -17.79 15.68 -12.34
CA TYR A 407 -16.55 16.17 -11.75
C TYR A 407 -15.35 15.52 -12.44
N ILE A 408 -14.58 16.32 -13.17
CA ILE A 408 -13.24 15.97 -13.63
C ILE A 408 -12.32 17.16 -13.39
N ASP A 409 -11.20 16.90 -12.72
CA ASP A 409 -10.21 17.92 -12.39
C ASP A 409 -8.84 17.60 -13.00
N GLY A 410 -8.07 18.66 -13.26
CA GLY A 410 -6.66 18.54 -13.62
C GLY A 410 -6.43 17.83 -14.95
N LEU A 411 -7.25 18.09 -15.98
CA LEU A 411 -7.08 17.47 -17.29
C LEU A 411 -5.65 17.64 -17.86
N SER A 412 -5.06 18.82 -17.69
CA SER A 412 -3.65 19.08 -18.03
C SER A 412 -2.68 18.18 -17.25
N ASN A 413 -2.98 17.91 -15.98
CA ASN A 413 -2.20 17.00 -15.15
C ASN A 413 -2.37 15.55 -15.59
N ILE A 414 -3.59 15.14 -15.96
CA ILE A 414 -3.86 13.81 -16.52
C ILE A 414 -3.04 13.61 -17.80
N ILE A 415 -3.05 14.59 -18.70
CA ILE A 415 -2.27 14.56 -19.94
C ILE A 415 -0.77 14.51 -19.62
N ASP A 416 -0.27 15.31 -18.67
CA ASP A 416 1.13 15.26 -18.22
C ASP A 416 1.51 13.87 -17.69
N ILE A 417 0.67 13.23 -16.88
CA ILE A 417 0.88 11.85 -16.41
C ILE A 417 0.95 10.88 -17.57
N LEU A 418 -0.06 10.90 -18.44
CA LEU A 418 -0.13 9.99 -19.59
C LEU A 418 1.09 10.18 -20.51
N SER A 419 1.54 11.43 -20.71
CA SER A 419 2.75 11.74 -21.48
C SER A 419 4.02 11.16 -20.85
N LYS A 420 4.15 11.24 -19.52
CA LYS A 420 5.29 10.74 -18.75
C LYS A 420 5.36 9.23 -18.75
N MET A 421 4.22 8.55 -18.62
CA MET A 421 4.15 7.09 -18.60
C MET A 421 4.36 6.42 -19.95
N GLY A 422 4.35 7.20 -21.02
CA GLY A 422 4.49 6.71 -22.39
C GLY A 422 3.15 6.72 -23.09
N SER A 423 2.91 7.79 -23.85
CA SER A 423 1.82 7.81 -24.83
C SER A 423 1.96 6.60 -25.76
N PRO A 424 0.87 5.90 -26.11
CA PRO A 424 0.89 4.80 -27.07
C PRO A 424 1.45 5.18 -28.44
N THR A 425 1.46 6.48 -28.77
CA THR A 425 2.05 7.03 -29.99
C THR A 425 3.58 7.02 -29.98
N ASN A 426 4.22 7.01 -28.81
CA ASN A 426 5.67 6.94 -28.70
C ASN A 426 6.16 5.48 -28.70
N LEU A 427 6.37 4.95 -29.91
CA LEU A 427 6.84 3.59 -30.15
C LEU A 427 8.12 3.25 -29.36
N TRP A 428 9.03 4.22 -29.17
CA TRP A 428 10.27 4.02 -28.41
C TRP A 428 10.00 3.82 -26.91
N LYS A 429 9.17 4.65 -26.29
CA LYS A 429 8.79 4.49 -24.88
C LYS A 429 8.06 3.17 -24.65
N LYS A 430 7.18 2.77 -25.58
CA LYS A 430 6.49 1.48 -25.54
C LYS A 430 7.49 0.32 -25.61
N TYR A 431 8.39 0.34 -26.59
CA TYR A 431 9.49 -0.63 -26.72
C TYR A 431 10.30 -0.75 -25.42
N LEU A 432 10.78 0.38 -24.87
CA LEU A 432 11.57 0.39 -23.65
C LEU A 432 10.80 -0.22 -22.48
N ARG A 433 9.52 0.11 -22.33
CA ARG A 433 8.68 -0.41 -21.25
C ARG A 433 8.48 -1.91 -21.35
N ASP A 434 8.13 -2.41 -22.54
CA ASP A 434 7.86 -3.83 -22.77
C ASP A 434 9.11 -4.68 -22.50
N PHE A 435 10.27 -4.25 -23.04
CA PHE A 435 11.54 -4.95 -22.82
C PHE A 435 12.04 -4.82 -21.38
N ALA A 436 11.99 -3.62 -20.79
CA ALA A 436 12.43 -3.42 -19.41
C ALA A 436 11.61 -4.29 -18.45
N LYS A 437 10.27 -4.33 -18.62
CA LYS A 437 9.40 -5.19 -17.82
C LYS A 437 9.82 -6.65 -17.95
N LYS A 438 9.90 -7.16 -19.19
CA LYS A 438 10.17 -8.58 -19.44
C LYS A 438 11.53 -8.98 -18.89
N LEU A 439 12.58 -8.23 -19.19
CA LEU A 439 13.94 -8.51 -18.73
C LEU A 439 14.05 -8.41 -17.20
N TYR A 440 13.40 -7.42 -16.60
CA TYR A 440 13.37 -7.28 -15.14
C TYR A 440 12.67 -8.48 -14.48
N GLU A 441 11.53 -8.92 -15.01
CA GLU A 441 10.79 -10.06 -14.45
C GLU A 441 11.55 -11.39 -14.61
N GLU A 442 12.20 -11.61 -15.75
CA GLU A 442 13.02 -12.80 -16.00
C GLU A 442 14.28 -12.83 -15.16
N ARG A 443 14.77 -11.68 -14.67
CA ARG A 443 15.93 -11.61 -13.78
C ARG A 443 15.53 -11.67 -12.31
N TYR A 444 14.73 -10.71 -11.85
CA TYR A 444 14.46 -10.47 -10.44
C TYR A 444 13.52 -11.51 -9.81
N ILE A 445 12.49 -11.96 -10.53
CA ILE A 445 11.50 -12.86 -9.95
C ILE A 445 12.09 -14.26 -9.69
N PRO A 446 12.97 -14.82 -10.54
CA PRO A 446 13.76 -16.01 -10.18
C PRO A 446 14.66 -15.84 -8.95
N SER A 447 15.18 -14.65 -8.69
CA SER A 447 15.98 -14.38 -7.48
C SER A 447 15.12 -14.45 -6.22
N ARG A 448 13.87 -13.94 -6.28
CA ARG A 448 12.89 -14.13 -5.20
C ARG A 448 12.58 -15.58 -4.93
N LEU A 449 12.51 -16.42 -5.95
CA LEU A 449 12.33 -17.86 -5.79
C LEU A 449 13.42 -18.45 -4.89
N VAL A 450 14.70 -18.12 -5.15
CA VAL A 450 15.82 -18.61 -4.35
C VAL A 450 15.67 -18.19 -2.89
N ASN A 451 15.46 -16.90 -2.64
CA ASN A 451 15.35 -16.39 -1.27
C ASN A 451 14.12 -16.91 -0.53
N ASN A 452 13.01 -17.18 -1.23
CA ASN A 452 11.82 -17.82 -0.67
C ASN A 452 12.03 -19.31 -0.36
N PHE A 453 12.94 -19.98 -1.08
CA PHE A 453 13.25 -21.39 -0.86
C PHE A 453 14.15 -21.60 0.37
N MET A 454 15.09 -20.69 0.64
CA MET A 454 16.10 -20.87 1.69
C MET A 454 15.54 -21.16 3.10
N PRO A 455 14.38 -20.66 3.54
CA PRO A 455 13.74 -21.10 4.79
C PRO A 455 13.40 -22.60 4.81
N TYR A 456 12.92 -23.16 3.70
CA TYR A 456 12.64 -24.61 3.58
C TYR A 456 13.94 -25.43 3.57
N HIS A 457 14.97 -24.92 2.91
CA HIS A 457 16.30 -25.52 2.96
C HIS A 457 16.85 -25.50 4.40
N THR A 458 16.64 -24.39 5.14
CA THR A 458 17.01 -24.28 6.56
C THR A 458 16.29 -25.33 7.41
N ALA A 459 15.00 -25.57 7.16
CA ALA A 459 14.30 -26.68 7.82
C ALA A 459 14.96 -28.04 7.51
N THR A 460 15.32 -28.29 6.24
CA THR A 460 16.03 -29.52 5.86
C THR A 460 17.38 -29.66 6.57
N LEU A 461 18.13 -28.56 6.73
CA LEU A 461 19.40 -28.55 7.44
C LEU A 461 19.23 -28.86 8.94
N ILE A 462 18.16 -28.36 9.59
CA ILE A 462 17.82 -28.71 10.98
C ILE A 462 17.61 -30.22 11.09
N TYR A 463 16.82 -30.80 10.19
CA TYR A 463 16.58 -32.24 10.16
C TYR A 463 17.88 -33.03 9.92
N HIS A 464 18.68 -32.61 8.95
CA HIS A 464 19.95 -33.27 8.63
C HIS A 464 20.96 -33.20 9.78
N ALA A 465 21.05 -32.07 10.48
CA ALA A 465 21.95 -31.91 11.63
C ALA A 465 21.64 -32.93 12.73
N LEU A 466 20.35 -33.21 12.96
CA LEU A 466 19.91 -34.22 13.93
C LEU A 466 20.20 -35.65 13.47
N GLU A 467 20.04 -35.97 12.18
CA GLU A 467 20.47 -37.27 11.62
C GLU A 467 21.97 -37.49 11.90
N ARG A 468 22.80 -36.48 11.60
CA ARG A 468 24.25 -36.52 11.83
C ARG A 468 24.60 -36.59 13.32
N ALA A 469 23.80 -35.99 14.19
CA ALA A 469 23.97 -36.11 15.63
C ALA A 469 23.64 -37.54 16.12
N ARG A 470 22.59 -38.17 15.59
CA ARG A 470 22.20 -39.56 15.92
C ARG A 470 23.23 -40.58 15.43
N GLU A 471 23.83 -40.36 14.26
CA GLU A 471 24.95 -41.16 13.76
C GLU A 471 26.15 -41.16 14.73
N LYS A 472 26.39 -40.05 15.42
CA LYS A 472 27.47 -39.91 16.42
C LYS A 472 27.06 -40.37 17.81
N ASN A 473 25.79 -40.19 18.17
CA ASN A 473 25.24 -40.54 19.47
C ASN A 473 23.81 -41.10 19.31
N PRO A 474 23.64 -42.43 19.37
CA PRO A 474 22.33 -43.07 19.21
C PRO A 474 21.27 -42.64 20.24
N ASN A 475 21.68 -42.03 21.36
CA ASN A 475 20.77 -41.55 22.41
C ASN A 475 20.12 -40.19 22.08
N VAL A 476 20.49 -39.53 20.98
CA VAL A 476 19.83 -38.30 20.54
C VAL A 476 18.37 -38.61 20.20
N HIS A 477 17.46 -37.81 20.75
CA HIS A 477 16.00 -37.96 20.60
C HIS A 477 15.55 -37.91 19.13
N ASP A 478 14.38 -38.51 18.87
CA ASP A 478 13.72 -38.44 17.57
C ASP A 478 13.09 -37.08 17.31
N PHE A 479 12.74 -36.78 16.06
CA PHE A 479 12.19 -35.49 15.63
C PHE A 479 10.92 -35.09 16.36
N LYS A 480 10.02 -36.06 16.58
CA LYS A 480 8.76 -35.87 17.34
C LYS A 480 8.96 -35.46 18.80
N ASP A 481 10.18 -35.61 19.34
CA ASP A 481 10.53 -35.33 20.73
C ASP A 481 11.45 -34.11 20.87
N PHE A 482 11.84 -33.48 19.75
CA PHE A 482 12.79 -32.37 19.70
C PHE A 482 12.10 -30.99 19.74
N SER A 483 12.73 -30.04 20.41
CA SER A 483 12.31 -28.63 20.42
C SER A 483 13.19 -27.78 19.51
N VAL A 484 12.59 -27.01 18.62
CA VAL A 484 13.31 -26.09 17.71
C VAL A 484 13.11 -24.66 18.17
N GLY A 485 14.20 -23.91 18.35
CA GLY A 485 14.16 -22.46 18.56
C GLY A 485 14.22 -21.71 17.24
N ILE A 486 13.30 -20.78 17.00
CA ILE A 486 13.32 -19.82 15.90
C ILE A 486 13.29 -18.39 16.45
N GLN A 487 13.94 -17.45 15.77
CA GLN A 487 13.93 -16.05 16.18
C GLN A 487 12.55 -15.41 15.94
N ALA A 488 12.14 -14.47 16.79
CA ALA A 488 10.97 -13.64 16.56
C ALA A 488 11.24 -12.64 15.41
N SER A 489 10.22 -12.36 14.61
CA SER A 489 10.33 -11.33 13.58
C SER A 489 10.47 -9.95 14.23
N TYR A 490 11.51 -9.24 13.83
CA TYR A 490 12.07 -8.03 14.42
C TYR A 490 11.20 -6.75 14.51
N LYS A 491 9.92 -6.78 14.11
CA LYS A 491 9.06 -5.58 14.14
C LYS A 491 7.98 -5.68 15.23
N PRO A 492 8.23 -5.23 16.47
CA PRO A 492 7.16 -5.01 17.42
C PRO A 492 6.23 -3.91 16.89
N GLY A 493 4.92 -4.14 16.90
CA GLY A 493 3.89 -3.13 16.59
C GLY A 493 3.62 -2.81 15.11
N VAL A 494 4.37 -3.37 14.14
CA VAL A 494 4.10 -3.16 12.70
C VAL A 494 3.69 -4.47 12.02
N GLN A 495 2.53 -4.42 11.37
CA GLN A 495 1.82 -5.49 10.67
C GLN A 495 2.67 -6.41 9.77
N ASP A 496 2.27 -7.70 9.82
CA ASP A 496 2.57 -8.81 8.92
C ASP A 496 3.95 -9.48 9.03
N SER A 497 4.18 -10.21 10.14
CA SER A 497 5.28 -11.17 10.27
C SER A 497 5.22 -12.31 9.25
N ARG A 498 4.15 -12.46 8.46
CA ARG A 498 4.01 -13.55 7.47
C ARG A 498 4.92 -13.40 6.25
N LEU A 499 5.70 -12.31 6.18
CA LEU A 499 6.71 -12.05 5.15
C LEU A 499 8.15 -12.22 5.66
N SER A 500 8.34 -12.64 6.92
CA SER A 500 9.66 -12.91 7.47
C SER A 500 10.16 -14.30 7.07
N THR A 501 11.50 -14.46 7.04
CA THR A 501 12.14 -15.76 6.83
C THR A 501 11.77 -16.76 7.93
N GLU A 502 11.54 -16.27 9.14
CA GLU A 502 11.21 -17.02 10.33
C GLU A 502 9.82 -17.60 10.26
N PHE A 503 8.87 -16.84 9.70
CA PHE A 503 7.53 -17.35 9.49
C PHE A 503 7.52 -18.43 8.39
N GLU A 504 8.26 -18.24 7.29
CA GLU A 504 8.40 -19.28 6.27
C GLU A 504 9.06 -20.55 6.83
N LEU A 505 10.07 -20.41 7.70
CA LEU A 505 10.68 -21.54 8.42
C LEU A 505 9.67 -22.22 9.36
N PHE A 506 8.86 -21.45 10.09
CA PHE A 506 7.79 -21.98 10.92
C PHE A 506 6.78 -22.79 10.08
N LEU A 507 6.37 -22.27 8.92
CA LEU A 507 5.49 -23.00 7.99
C LEU A 507 6.15 -24.28 7.48
N ALA A 508 7.45 -24.25 7.16
CA ALA A 508 8.20 -25.42 6.73
C ALA A 508 8.25 -26.51 7.82
N LEU A 509 8.55 -26.14 9.06
CA LEU A 509 8.62 -27.07 10.21
C LEU A 509 7.24 -27.63 10.60
N THR A 510 6.17 -26.84 10.41
CA THR A 510 4.78 -27.25 10.67
C THR A 510 4.10 -27.92 9.47
N LYS A 511 4.83 -28.11 8.36
CA LYS A 511 4.32 -28.67 7.09
C LYS A 511 3.09 -27.94 6.55
N SER A 512 3.04 -26.62 6.74
CA SER A 512 1.94 -25.80 6.24
C SER A 512 2.19 -25.36 4.79
N ASP A 513 1.21 -25.69 3.95
CA ASP A 513 1.22 -25.40 2.52
C ASP A 513 0.76 -23.98 2.14
N GLU A 514 0.30 -23.19 3.11
CA GLU A 514 -0.36 -21.89 2.87
C GLU A 514 0.45 -20.95 1.97
N ARG A 515 1.78 -20.93 2.14
CA ARG A 515 2.69 -20.12 1.31
C ARG A 515 3.06 -20.79 0.01
N LEU A 516 3.41 -22.07 0.01
CA LEU A 516 3.76 -22.83 -1.19
C LEU A 516 2.63 -22.82 -2.23
N LYS A 517 1.37 -22.92 -1.78
CA LYS A 517 0.18 -22.84 -2.65
C LYS A 517 0.06 -21.51 -3.40
N ARG A 518 0.62 -20.43 -2.85
CA ARG A 518 0.59 -19.07 -3.44
C ARG A 518 1.80 -18.82 -4.34
N MET A 519 2.83 -19.67 -4.30
CA MET A 519 3.99 -19.54 -5.17
C MET A 519 3.67 -20.05 -6.57
N ARG A 520 4.19 -19.36 -7.59
CA ARG A 520 3.94 -19.71 -9.00
C ARG A 520 4.69 -20.96 -9.48
N TRP A 521 5.70 -21.42 -8.74
CA TRP A 521 6.59 -22.51 -9.14
C TRP A 521 6.16 -23.85 -8.56
N LYS A 522 5.33 -24.60 -9.30
CA LYS A 522 4.83 -25.91 -8.88
C LYS A 522 5.93 -26.91 -8.52
N TRP A 523 7.01 -26.93 -9.31
CA TRP A 523 8.14 -27.83 -9.07
C TRP A 523 8.83 -27.58 -7.72
N LEU A 524 8.82 -26.34 -7.22
CA LEU A 524 9.41 -26.02 -5.91
C LEU A 524 8.64 -26.72 -4.82
N LYS A 525 7.30 -26.63 -4.88
CA LYS A 525 6.41 -27.31 -3.95
C LYS A 525 6.64 -28.82 -3.98
N GLU A 526 6.74 -29.42 -5.17
CA GLU A 526 7.03 -30.85 -5.33
C GLU A 526 8.37 -31.25 -4.70
N MET A 527 9.42 -30.44 -4.88
CA MET A 527 10.73 -30.65 -4.25
C MET A 527 10.66 -30.54 -2.73
N VAL A 528 9.99 -29.52 -2.21
CA VAL A 528 9.80 -29.33 -0.77
C VAL A 528 9.12 -30.54 -0.14
N HIS A 529 7.98 -30.99 -0.69
CA HIS A 529 7.29 -32.18 -0.20
C HIS A 529 8.17 -33.43 -0.26
N LYS A 530 8.85 -33.65 -1.39
CA LYS A 530 9.71 -34.82 -1.59
C LYS A 530 10.77 -34.97 -0.49
N TYR A 531 11.36 -33.88 -0.02
CA TYR A 531 12.48 -33.91 0.92
C TYR A 531 12.10 -33.64 2.38
N LEU A 532 11.06 -32.84 2.65
CA LEU A 532 10.65 -32.49 4.01
C LEU A 532 9.54 -33.39 4.57
N ASP A 533 8.64 -33.95 3.74
CA ASP A 533 7.48 -34.67 4.27
C ASP A 533 7.84 -35.97 5.00
N LYS A 534 9.03 -36.53 4.72
CA LYS A 534 9.54 -37.74 5.37
C LYS A 534 9.88 -37.56 6.85
N TYR A 535 10.02 -36.34 7.34
CA TYR A 535 10.35 -36.05 8.74
C TYR A 535 9.11 -35.72 9.55
N ASP A 536 9.08 -36.03 10.84
CA ASP A 536 7.98 -35.59 11.71
C ASP A 536 8.03 -34.09 12.03
N VAL A 537 6.87 -33.52 12.37
CA VAL A 537 6.79 -32.17 12.92
C VAL A 537 7.49 -32.17 14.29
N PRO A 538 8.32 -31.16 14.62
CA PRO A 538 8.97 -31.08 15.93
C PRO A 538 7.94 -31.05 17.07
N ARG A 539 8.33 -31.55 18.24
CA ARG A 539 7.49 -31.50 19.45
C ARG A 539 7.04 -30.09 19.78
N GLU A 540 7.97 -29.15 19.63
CA GLU A 540 7.81 -27.77 20.06
C GLU A 540 8.61 -26.86 19.13
N ILE A 541 8.03 -25.71 18.79
CA ILE A 541 8.73 -24.62 18.13
C ILE A 541 8.66 -23.40 19.07
N ARG A 542 9.80 -22.96 19.59
CA ARG A 542 9.92 -21.80 20.47
C ARG A 542 10.29 -20.58 19.65
N VAL A 543 9.53 -19.51 19.78
CA VAL A 543 9.86 -18.21 19.19
C VAL A 543 10.65 -17.39 20.20
N ILE A 544 11.88 -17.02 19.85
CA ILE A 544 12.86 -16.36 20.72
C ILE A 544 13.02 -14.91 20.25
N ASP A 545 12.61 -13.96 21.06
CA ASP A 545 12.82 -12.54 20.76
C ASP A 545 14.28 -12.14 21.11
N PRO A 546 15.09 -11.71 20.13
CA PRO A 546 16.48 -11.32 20.38
C PRO A 546 16.62 -10.03 21.20
N LEU A 547 15.54 -9.23 21.33
CA LEU A 547 15.51 -8.00 22.12
C LEU A 547 15.16 -8.28 23.59
N ILE A 548 14.86 -9.54 23.92
CA ILE A 548 14.57 -10.01 25.27
C ILE A 548 15.80 -10.74 25.79
N ASP A 549 16.24 -10.38 26.99
CA ASP A 549 17.38 -11.02 27.67
C ASP A 549 17.19 -12.55 27.76
N ALA A 550 18.28 -13.33 27.70
CA ALA A 550 18.26 -14.80 27.81
C ALA A 550 17.50 -15.29 29.05
N ASP A 551 17.57 -14.55 30.16
CA ASP A 551 16.86 -14.86 31.40
C ASP A 551 15.35 -14.56 31.31
N SER A 552 14.94 -13.85 30.26
CA SER A 552 13.57 -13.41 29.96
C SER A 552 12.95 -14.13 28.75
N TRP A 553 13.65 -15.09 28.12
CA TRP A 553 13.29 -15.84 26.88
C TRP A 553 11.98 -16.63 26.88
N LEU A 554 11.19 -16.55 27.94
CA LEU A 554 9.88 -17.17 28.01
C LEU A 554 8.82 -16.11 27.66
N PHE A 555 8.66 -15.87 26.35
CA PHE A 555 7.47 -15.21 25.82
C PHE A 555 6.29 -16.15 26.02
N ASP A 556 5.47 -15.87 27.03
CA ASP A 556 4.18 -16.50 27.18
C ASP A 556 3.18 -15.41 27.52
N SER A 557 2.26 -15.19 26.57
CA SER A 557 0.89 -14.67 26.66
C SER A 557 0.55 -13.58 27.70
N SER A 558 -0.55 -12.87 27.46
CA SER A 558 -1.22 -11.99 28.44
C SER A 558 -1.35 -12.59 29.85
N ILE A 559 -1.26 -13.92 29.99
CA ILE A 559 -1.27 -14.68 31.25
C ILE A 559 0.01 -14.44 32.08
N ARG A 560 1.20 -14.38 31.50
CA ARG A 560 2.44 -14.20 32.29
C ARG A 560 2.65 -12.76 32.71
N LEU A 561 2.23 -11.80 31.88
CA LEU A 561 2.12 -10.39 32.26
C LEU A 561 1.07 -10.22 33.36
N LYS A 562 -0.09 -10.89 33.28
CA LYS A 562 -1.04 -10.95 34.39
C LYS A 562 -0.43 -11.54 35.65
N ASN A 563 0.27 -12.66 35.56
CA ASN A 563 0.91 -13.28 36.73
C ASN A 563 2.10 -12.46 37.27
N GLY A 564 2.75 -11.64 36.44
CA GLY A 564 3.75 -10.68 36.86
C GLY A 564 3.13 -9.49 37.57
N ALA A 565 2.10 -8.88 36.97
CA ALA A 565 1.32 -7.81 37.57
C ALA A 565 0.70 -8.25 38.89
N GLU A 566 0.18 -9.49 38.97
CA GLU A 566 -0.42 -10.02 40.18
C GLU A 566 0.61 -10.26 41.28
N ARG A 567 1.83 -10.68 40.93
CA ARG A 567 2.92 -10.78 41.90
C ARG A 567 3.36 -9.41 42.41
N VAL A 568 3.40 -8.40 41.56
CA VAL A 568 3.69 -7.01 41.97
C VAL A 568 2.56 -6.47 42.86
N LYS A 569 1.29 -6.73 42.50
CA LYS A 569 0.11 -6.35 43.29
C LYS A 569 0.17 -6.94 44.69
N VAL A 570 0.40 -8.25 44.79
CA VAL A 570 0.56 -8.96 46.08
C VAL A 570 1.75 -8.40 46.86
N PHE A 571 2.89 -8.19 46.23
CA PHE A 571 4.06 -7.61 46.88
C PHE A 571 3.78 -6.21 47.46
N LEU A 572 3.08 -5.34 46.74
CA LEU A 572 2.73 -4.00 47.21
C LEU A 572 1.76 -4.06 48.39
N MET A 573 0.74 -4.92 48.33
CA MET A 573 -0.21 -5.10 49.43
C MET A 573 0.44 -5.66 50.70
N GLU A 574 1.45 -6.52 50.56
CA GLU A 574 2.16 -7.11 51.69
C GLU A 574 3.18 -6.16 52.34
N ASN A 575 3.79 -5.27 51.56
CA ASN A 575 4.92 -4.45 52.02
C ASN A 575 4.57 -2.98 52.29
N ILE A 576 3.38 -2.52 51.88
CA ILE A 576 2.91 -1.15 52.12
C ILE A 576 1.64 -1.21 53.00
N PRO A 577 1.74 -0.87 54.30
CA PRO A 577 0.60 -0.98 55.21
C PRO A 577 -0.55 -0.05 54.81
N GLY A 578 -1.72 -0.63 54.55
CA GLY A 578 -2.96 0.11 54.29
C GLY A 578 -3.31 0.34 52.82
N ILE A 579 -2.51 -0.16 51.86
CA ILE A 579 -2.87 -0.13 50.44
C ILE A 579 -3.85 -1.28 50.11
N SER A 580 -4.99 -0.96 49.50
CA SER A 580 -5.96 -1.97 49.03
C SER A 580 -5.81 -2.24 47.54
N GLU A 581 -6.41 -3.34 47.07
CA GLU A 581 -6.42 -3.66 45.63
C GLU A 581 -7.12 -2.56 44.81
N ASP A 582 -8.18 -1.96 45.35
CA ASP A 582 -8.89 -0.85 44.72
C ASP A 582 -7.99 0.39 44.58
N ASP A 583 -7.14 0.68 45.58
CA ASP A 583 -6.18 1.81 45.52
C ASP A 583 -5.09 1.61 44.44
N ILE A 584 -4.72 0.36 44.15
CA ILE A 584 -3.76 0.02 43.09
C ILE A 584 -4.40 0.20 41.72
N ILE A 585 -5.66 -0.23 41.56
CA ILE A 585 -6.41 -0.10 40.30
C ILE A 585 -6.68 1.37 39.98
N LEU A 586 -7.04 2.19 40.98
CA LEU A 586 -7.38 3.60 40.80
C LEU A 586 -6.19 4.50 40.42
N ASN A 587 -4.95 4.04 40.64
CA ASN A 587 -3.72 4.74 40.22
C ASN A 587 -3.23 4.32 38.82
N LEU A 588 -3.81 3.27 38.22
CA LEU A 588 -3.45 2.74 36.90
C LEU A 588 -4.37 3.25 35.78
N GLU A 589 -5.60 3.63 36.11
CA GLU A 589 -6.49 4.44 35.24
C GLU A 589 -6.10 5.91 35.25
#